data_AF-A0A453A4W1-F1
#
_entry.id   AF-A0A453A4W1-F1
#
_cell.length_a   1.000
_cell.length_b   1.000
_cell.length_c   1.000
_cell.angle_alpha   90.00
_cell.angle_beta   90.00
_cell.angle_gamma   90.00
#
_symmetry.space_group_name_H-M   'P 1'
#
loop_
_entity.id
_entity.type
_entity.pdbx_description
1 polymer ?
#
loop_
_entity_poly.entity_id
_entity_poly.type
_entity_poly.pdbx_seq_one_letter_code
_entity_poly.pdbx_strand_id
1 'polypeptide(L)'
;MFMPVALPRGSRSRAAKIRSAKLEHESSRMISFGSTGENTSHEKQFDLSSNVPKIIVGADSDKSVTHTRVLTAMALGLFASKLPVGSWQVVLTPLANDVMSLSGVQRQVASMVIVSWFKDLRGRDLAAVGTLLAFFSSVKEYLLDLLSCSDPAFPTKGSVLPYSELARTYTKMRNEATNLFRTVESCAVFKDYASSLNFNADMLSVDDAINFASKLSLPTEFDLPSDSEKIVLNNIESAKQGLLSTSGYLKCVQNNLHVTVSSLVASAVVWMSGLPSKLNPVILPLMAAIKREQEELLQDKAADALAELIFGCVGRKPGPNDKLTKNLCTLACTDISETPQAAVINSIQVIEDQNLLSIGKRFSNHKSRGHVNSDGEERTKTEGYISRRGSELALKHLCEKFGSSLFEKLPKLWDCLTEFLEPIKIEDDIQKDDPSITQLGRSCEDKDPQSLINNIQVCSIRT
;
A
#
# COMPACT_ATOMS: atom_id res chain seq x y z
N MET A 1 -4.54 -11.26 23.97
CA MET A 1 -3.41 -11.16 24.93
C MET A 1 -2.15 -11.58 24.18
N PHE A 2 -1.08 -10.78 24.23
CA PHE A 2 0.23 -10.91 23.54
C PHE A 2 0.25 -10.71 22.01
N MET A 3 1.33 -10.29 21.34
CA MET A 3 2.40 -9.28 21.51
C MET A 3 3.43 -9.59 20.42
N PRO A 4 3.92 -8.63 19.59
CA PRO A 4 5.13 -8.89 18.81
C PRO A 4 6.38 -8.50 19.60
N VAL A 5 7.35 -9.40 19.58
CA VAL A 5 8.55 -9.43 20.42
C VAL A 5 9.63 -8.46 19.93
N ALA A 6 10.26 -7.84 20.93
CA ALA A 6 11.61 -7.28 21.06
C ALA A 6 12.30 -6.57 19.88
N LEU A 7 12.70 -5.33 20.19
CA LEU A 7 13.76 -4.59 19.50
C LEU A 7 15.13 -5.26 19.73
N PRO A 8 16.07 -5.14 18.77
CA PRO A 8 17.40 -5.72 18.89
C PRO A 8 18.16 -5.08 20.05
N ARG A 9 18.54 -5.90 21.04
CA ARG A 9 19.50 -5.51 22.09
C ARG A 9 20.92 -5.72 21.54
N GLY A 10 21.73 -4.66 21.64
CA GLY A 10 23.10 -4.64 21.15
C GLY A 10 24.07 -5.59 21.87
N SER A 11 25.13 -5.89 21.13
CA SER A 11 26.45 -6.41 21.49
C SER A 11 26.53 -7.63 22.43
N ARG A 12 26.65 -8.81 21.82
CA ARG A 12 27.67 -9.82 22.17
C ARG A 12 27.80 -10.82 21.03
N SER A 13 29.02 -10.91 20.51
CA SER A 13 29.52 -11.86 19.54
C SER A 13 29.14 -13.31 19.89
N ARG A 14 28.25 -13.90 19.09
CA ARG A 14 28.19 -15.35 18.88
C ARG A 14 28.05 -15.61 17.39
N ALA A 15 29.15 -15.99 16.76
CA ALA A 15 29.19 -16.47 15.40
C ALA A 15 28.22 -17.65 15.27
N ALA A 16 27.14 -17.46 14.50
CA ALA A 16 26.25 -18.54 14.10
C ALA A 16 26.95 -19.36 13.02
N LYS A 17 27.30 -20.59 13.40
CA LYS A 17 27.99 -21.60 12.61
C LYS A 17 27.10 -22.03 11.44
N ILE A 18 27.44 -21.63 10.22
CA ILE A 18 26.85 -22.15 8.98
C ILE A 18 27.24 -23.63 8.89
N ARG A 19 26.27 -24.54 9.00
CA ARG A 19 26.41 -25.93 8.57
C ARG A 19 25.47 -26.16 7.40
N SER A 20 26.05 -26.32 6.22
CA SER A 20 25.36 -26.86 5.05
C SER A 20 25.09 -28.35 5.29
N ALA A 21 23.85 -28.72 5.56
CA ALA A 21 23.43 -30.10 5.52
C ALA A 21 23.02 -30.43 4.08
N LYS A 22 23.87 -31.17 3.37
CA LYS A 22 23.43 -32.03 2.27
C LYS A 22 22.50 -33.06 2.90
N LEU A 23 21.23 -33.09 2.52
CA LEU A 23 20.39 -34.25 2.78
C LEU A 23 20.31 -35.08 1.51
N GLU A 24 20.77 -36.31 1.66
CA GLU A 24 20.80 -37.35 0.64
C GLU A 24 19.38 -37.81 0.28
N HIS A 25 19.29 -38.31 -0.94
CA HIS A 25 18.10 -38.79 -1.59
C HIS A 25 17.71 -40.16 -0.99
N GLU A 26 16.54 -40.29 -0.36
CA GLU A 26 15.93 -41.60 -0.11
C GLU A 26 14.55 -41.69 -0.77
N SER A 27 14.54 -42.48 -1.84
CA SER A 27 13.39 -42.92 -2.60
C SER A 27 12.57 -43.94 -1.81
N SER A 28 11.30 -43.64 -1.53
CA SER A 28 10.31 -44.66 -1.18
C SER A 28 9.34 -44.86 -2.33
N ARG A 29 9.46 -46.04 -2.94
CA ARG A 29 8.58 -46.60 -3.98
C ARG A 29 7.16 -46.73 -3.44
N MET A 30 6.17 -46.31 -4.22
CA MET A 30 4.81 -46.83 -4.08
C MET A 30 4.31 -47.34 -5.43
N ILE A 31 3.56 -48.43 -5.34
CA ILE A 31 3.35 -49.47 -6.33
C ILE A 31 2.36 -49.04 -7.42
N SER A 32 2.69 -49.42 -8.66
CA SER A 32 1.87 -49.34 -9.86
C SER A 32 0.69 -50.32 -9.81
N PHE A 33 -0.51 -49.85 -10.20
CA PHE A 33 -1.46 -50.60 -11.02
C PHE A 33 -2.16 -49.61 -11.97
N GLY A 34 -2.02 -49.84 -13.27
CA GLY A 34 -2.53 -48.96 -14.32
C GLY A 34 -3.92 -49.34 -14.85
N SER A 35 -4.52 -48.42 -15.60
CA SER A 35 -5.11 -48.70 -16.92
C SER A 35 -5.49 -47.41 -17.65
N THR A 36 -4.90 -47.25 -18.83
CA THR A 36 -5.44 -46.67 -20.09
C THR A 36 -5.99 -45.24 -20.15
N GLY A 37 -5.29 -44.41 -20.92
CA GLY A 37 -5.93 -43.60 -21.98
C GLY A 37 -5.78 -42.08 -21.89
N GLU A 38 -4.97 -41.54 -22.80
CA GLU A 38 -5.10 -40.21 -23.43
C GLU A 38 -4.45 -38.96 -22.77
N ASN A 39 -3.30 -38.61 -23.37
CA ASN A 39 -2.81 -37.28 -23.74
C ASN A 39 -3.27 -36.04 -22.94
N THR A 40 -2.35 -35.42 -22.21
CA THR A 40 -2.06 -33.98 -22.29
C THR A 40 -0.75 -33.66 -21.55
N SER A 41 0.08 -32.84 -22.18
CA SER A 41 1.38 -32.37 -21.70
C SER A 41 1.23 -31.40 -20.52
N HIS A 42 1.76 -31.77 -19.35
CA HIS A 42 1.95 -30.86 -18.21
C HIS A 42 3.36 -30.27 -18.23
N GLU A 43 3.48 -28.99 -18.58
CA GLU A 43 4.64 -28.17 -18.23
C GLU A 43 4.60 -27.84 -16.73
N LYS A 44 5.61 -28.30 -15.99
CA LYS A 44 5.86 -27.88 -14.60
C LYS A 44 6.56 -26.53 -14.62
N GLN A 45 5.87 -25.48 -14.20
CA GLN A 45 6.47 -24.17 -13.93
C GLN A 45 7.20 -24.22 -12.58
N PHE A 46 8.53 -24.02 -12.64
CA PHE A 46 9.40 -23.87 -11.49
C PHE A 46 9.43 -22.38 -11.12
N ASP A 47 8.76 -21.99 -10.03
CA ASP A 47 8.86 -20.62 -9.51
C ASP A 47 10.18 -20.45 -8.75
N LEU A 48 11.11 -19.72 -9.37
CA LEU A 48 12.28 -19.16 -8.71
C LEU A 48 11.83 -17.92 -7.92
N SER A 49 11.34 -18.15 -6.70
CA SER A 49 11.11 -17.10 -5.71
C SER A 49 12.42 -16.37 -5.42
N SER A 50 12.53 -15.13 -5.91
CA SER A 50 13.52 -14.16 -5.45
C SER A 50 13.30 -13.91 -3.95
N ASN A 51 14.26 -14.33 -3.13
CA ASN A 51 14.24 -14.10 -1.69
C ASN A 51 14.40 -12.59 -1.40
N VAL A 52 13.28 -11.88 -1.30
CA VAL A 52 13.18 -10.53 -0.76
C VAL A 52 12.89 -10.64 0.75
N PRO A 53 13.52 -9.84 1.63
CA PRO A 53 13.15 -9.79 3.04
C PRO A 53 11.76 -9.17 3.17
N LYS A 54 10.73 -10.01 3.08
CA LYS A 54 9.35 -9.69 3.39
C LYS A 54 9.30 -9.32 4.87
N ILE A 55 9.23 -8.03 5.20
CA ILE A 55 8.92 -7.60 6.57
C ILE A 55 7.41 -7.83 6.79
N ILE A 56 7.01 -9.10 6.89
CA ILE A 56 5.77 -9.48 7.54
C ILE A 56 6.07 -9.61 9.02
N VAL A 57 5.43 -8.75 9.81
CA VAL A 57 5.31 -8.99 11.25
C VAL A 57 4.35 -10.18 11.43
N GLY A 58 4.89 -11.39 11.56
CA GLY A 58 4.14 -12.64 11.77
C GLY A 58 4.27 -13.69 10.64
N ALA A 59 5.50 -14.00 10.22
CA ALA A 59 5.80 -14.88 9.09
C ALA A 59 5.74 -16.39 9.43
N ASP A 60 4.55 -16.91 9.72
CA ASP A 60 4.22 -18.26 9.24
C ASP A 60 3.72 -18.10 7.80
N SER A 61 4.41 -18.75 6.85
CA SER A 61 4.29 -18.52 5.41
C SER A 61 2.98 -18.96 4.77
N ASP A 62 2.12 -19.72 5.48
CA ASP A 62 0.95 -20.32 4.85
C ASP A 62 -0.36 -19.59 5.12
N LYS A 63 -0.51 -18.88 6.26
CA LYS A 63 -1.67 -18.02 6.55
C LYS A 63 -1.28 -16.88 7.50
N SER A 64 -1.10 -15.67 6.96
CA SER A 64 -0.84 -14.49 7.81
C SER A 64 -2.01 -14.23 8.77
N VAL A 65 -1.70 -13.65 9.93
CA VAL A 65 -2.74 -13.21 10.90
C VAL A 65 -3.73 -12.26 10.23
N THR A 66 -3.26 -11.41 9.33
CA THR A 66 -4.09 -10.52 8.50
C THR A 66 -5.07 -11.30 7.65
N HIS A 67 -4.62 -12.33 6.92
CA HIS A 67 -5.48 -13.17 6.09
C HIS A 67 -6.60 -13.81 6.92
N THR A 68 -6.26 -14.37 8.08
CA THR A 68 -7.25 -14.98 8.98
C THR A 68 -8.27 -13.95 9.48
N ARG A 69 -7.85 -12.74 9.83
CA ARG A 69 -8.75 -11.65 10.24
C ARG A 69 -9.69 -11.23 9.11
N VAL A 70 -9.18 -11.07 7.89
CA VAL A 70 -9.99 -10.70 6.72
C VAL A 70 -11.05 -11.76 6.48
N LEU A 71 -10.67 -13.04 6.37
CA LEU A 71 -11.63 -14.13 6.14
C LEU A 71 -12.69 -14.22 7.24
N THR A 72 -12.27 -14.10 8.51
CA THR A 72 -13.19 -14.16 9.64
C THR A 72 -14.16 -12.98 9.65
N ALA A 73 -13.69 -11.76 9.39
CA ALA A 73 -14.54 -10.58 9.31
C ALA A 73 -15.58 -10.69 8.18
N MET A 74 -15.16 -11.16 7.01
CA MET A 74 -16.07 -11.40 5.88
C MET A 74 -17.11 -12.49 6.22
N ALA A 75 -16.68 -13.60 6.82
CA ALA A 75 -17.58 -14.67 7.23
C ALA A 75 -18.60 -14.19 8.29
N LEU A 76 -18.18 -13.37 9.25
CA LEU A 76 -19.07 -12.78 10.25
C LEU A 76 -20.10 -11.83 9.64
N GLY A 77 -19.72 -11.02 8.64
CA GLY A 77 -20.66 -10.16 7.93
C GLY A 77 -21.68 -10.94 7.10
N LEU A 78 -21.24 -12.03 6.45
CA LEU A 78 -22.14 -12.97 5.78
C LEU A 78 -23.06 -13.69 6.77
N PHE A 79 -22.57 -14.06 7.95
CA PHE A 79 -23.41 -14.66 8.98
C PHE A 79 -24.47 -13.66 9.48
N ALA A 80 -24.06 -12.42 9.77
CA ALA A 80 -24.95 -11.35 10.20
C ALA A 80 -26.07 -11.07 9.18
N SER A 81 -25.77 -11.16 7.89
CA SER A 81 -26.76 -10.97 6.83
C SER A 81 -27.83 -12.09 6.77
N LYS A 82 -27.56 -13.28 7.33
CA LYS A 82 -28.54 -14.37 7.40
C LYS A 82 -29.38 -14.34 8.68
N LEU A 83 -29.05 -13.48 9.65
CA LEU A 83 -29.81 -13.36 10.89
C LEU A 83 -31.15 -12.63 10.67
N PRO A 84 -32.20 -13.00 11.43
CA PRO A 84 -33.45 -12.25 11.41
C PRO A 84 -33.22 -10.84 11.96
N VAL A 85 -34.00 -9.87 11.47
CA VAL A 85 -33.87 -8.44 11.82
C VAL A 85 -33.90 -8.20 13.33
N GLY A 86 -34.75 -8.95 14.06
CA GLY A 86 -34.83 -8.85 15.53
C GLY A 86 -33.55 -9.23 16.27
N SER A 87 -32.65 -9.99 15.65
CA SER A 87 -31.38 -10.43 16.25
C SER A 87 -30.18 -9.58 15.85
N TRP A 88 -30.34 -8.61 14.94
CA TRP A 88 -29.24 -7.77 14.47
C TRP A 88 -28.59 -6.96 15.59
N GLN A 89 -29.35 -6.57 16.62
CA GLN A 89 -28.82 -5.82 17.77
C GLN A 89 -27.66 -6.52 18.48
N VAL A 90 -27.68 -7.86 18.52
CA VAL A 90 -26.61 -8.67 19.12
C VAL A 90 -25.27 -8.46 18.40
N VAL A 91 -25.30 -8.18 17.10
CA VAL A 91 -24.12 -7.93 16.28
C VAL A 91 -23.78 -6.44 16.20
N LEU A 92 -24.81 -5.58 16.17
CA LEU A 92 -24.65 -4.13 16.06
C LEU A 92 -23.93 -3.54 17.27
N THR A 93 -24.26 -3.95 18.50
CA THR A 93 -23.66 -3.37 19.71
C THR A 93 -22.14 -3.62 19.78
N PRO A 94 -21.62 -4.86 19.59
CA PRO A 94 -20.18 -5.09 19.53
C PRO A 94 -19.50 -4.33 18.39
N LEU A 95 -20.10 -4.29 17.19
CA LEU A 95 -19.53 -3.59 16.04
C LEU A 95 -19.43 -2.08 16.28
N ALA A 96 -20.46 -1.47 16.88
CA ALA A 96 -20.42 -0.06 17.24
C ALA A 96 -19.27 0.19 18.23
N ASN A 97 -19.11 -0.64 19.26
CA ASN A 97 -18.01 -0.50 20.23
C ASN A 97 -16.63 -0.63 19.56
N ASP A 98 -16.47 -1.56 18.62
CA ASP A 98 -15.22 -1.77 17.89
C ASP A 98 -14.90 -0.59 16.95
N VAL A 99 -15.91 0.02 16.30
CA VAL A 99 -15.75 1.23 15.49
C VAL A 99 -15.33 2.42 16.36
N MET A 100 -15.92 2.57 17.55
CA MET A 100 -15.63 3.66 18.50
C MET A 100 -14.32 3.46 19.28
N SER A 101 -13.71 2.28 19.21
CA SER A 101 -12.46 1.96 19.91
C SER A 101 -11.28 2.78 19.41
N LEU A 102 -10.23 2.95 20.22
CA LEU A 102 -8.93 3.51 19.82
C LEU A 102 -8.03 2.49 19.10
N SER A 103 -8.44 1.23 19.00
CA SER A 103 -7.71 0.21 18.26
C SER A 103 -7.97 0.33 16.76
N GLY A 104 -6.90 0.55 16.00
CA GLY A 104 -6.96 0.52 14.55
C GLY A 104 -7.42 -0.85 14.04
N VAL A 105 -6.94 -1.93 14.64
CA VAL A 105 -7.31 -3.30 14.24
C VAL A 105 -8.79 -3.60 14.49
N GLN A 106 -9.37 -3.14 15.61
CA GLN A 106 -10.80 -3.29 15.87
C GLN A 106 -11.64 -2.55 14.82
N ARG A 107 -11.26 -1.31 14.49
CA ARG A 107 -11.91 -0.53 13.43
C ARG A 107 -11.84 -1.22 12.07
N GLN A 108 -10.69 -1.80 11.71
CA GLN A 108 -10.52 -2.56 10.47
C GLN A 108 -11.50 -3.74 10.41
N VAL A 109 -11.53 -4.57 11.46
CA VAL A 109 -12.39 -5.76 11.52
C VAL A 109 -13.86 -5.34 11.45
N ALA A 110 -14.28 -4.37 12.26
CA ALA A 110 -15.67 -3.91 12.26
C ALA A 110 -16.09 -3.36 10.90
N SER A 111 -15.22 -2.57 10.24
CA SER A 111 -15.48 -2.04 8.91
C SER A 111 -15.62 -3.15 7.86
N MET A 112 -14.79 -4.18 7.90
CA MET A 112 -14.90 -5.33 6.98
C MET A 112 -16.18 -6.16 7.21
N VAL A 113 -16.59 -6.36 8.47
CA VAL A 113 -17.86 -7.02 8.79
C VAL A 113 -19.03 -6.24 8.20
N ILE A 114 -19.04 -4.91 8.40
CA ILE A 114 -20.05 -4.00 7.84
C ILE A 114 -20.09 -4.11 6.31
N VAL A 115 -18.93 -4.00 5.64
CA VAL A 115 -18.82 -4.12 4.18
C VAL A 115 -19.44 -5.43 3.69
N SER A 116 -19.05 -6.56 4.28
CA SER A 116 -19.55 -7.86 3.86
C SER A 116 -21.05 -8.04 4.12
N TRP A 117 -21.56 -7.47 5.21
CA TRP A 117 -22.98 -7.51 5.55
C TRP A 117 -23.82 -6.74 4.52
N PHE A 118 -23.44 -5.49 4.22
CA PHE A 118 -24.13 -4.69 3.21
C PHE A 118 -24.00 -5.29 1.80
N LYS A 119 -22.83 -5.82 1.43
CA LYS A 119 -22.58 -6.43 0.12
C LYS A 119 -23.53 -7.61 -0.14
N ASP A 120 -23.69 -8.52 0.82
CA ASP A 120 -24.58 -9.68 0.67
C ASP A 120 -26.07 -9.32 0.80
N LEU A 121 -26.44 -8.32 1.60
CA LEU A 121 -27.84 -7.85 1.66
C LEU A 121 -28.29 -7.15 0.39
N ARG A 122 -27.45 -6.29 -0.21
CA ARG A 122 -27.79 -5.62 -1.47
C ARG A 122 -28.06 -6.61 -2.61
N GLY A 123 -27.39 -7.76 -2.60
CA GLY A 123 -27.63 -8.82 -3.57
C GLY A 123 -28.92 -9.63 -3.35
N ARG A 124 -29.60 -9.48 -2.21
CA ARG A 124 -30.74 -10.33 -1.83
C ARG A 124 -32.02 -9.56 -1.51
N ASP A 125 -31.94 -8.48 -0.72
CA ASP A 125 -33.11 -7.75 -0.20
C ASP A 125 -32.80 -6.26 0.01
N LEU A 126 -33.29 -5.42 -0.90
CA LEU A 126 -33.11 -3.97 -0.83
C LEU A 126 -33.91 -3.32 0.31
N ALA A 127 -35.02 -3.90 0.76
CA ALA A 127 -35.82 -3.35 1.86
C ALA A 127 -35.10 -3.53 3.21
N ALA A 128 -34.47 -4.70 3.40
CA ALA A 128 -33.61 -4.96 4.55
C ALA A 128 -32.41 -4.00 4.63
N VAL A 129 -31.84 -3.58 3.48
CA VAL A 129 -30.76 -2.59 3.43
C VAL A 129 -31.19 -1.24 4.01
N GLY A 130 -32.40 -0.77 3.69
CA GLY A 130 -32.92 0.48 4.26
C GLY A 130 -33.08 0.42 5.78
N THR A 131 -33.57 -0.72 6.29
CA THR A 131 -33.70 -0.97 7.74
C THR A 131 -32.33 -1.01 8.42
N LEU A 132 -31.36 -1.71 7.81
CA LEU A 132 -30.00 -1.80 8.33
C LEU A 132 -29.33 -0.41 8.37
N LEU A 133 -29.51 0.38 7.32
CA LEU A 133 -28.98 1.74 7.23
C LEU A 133 -29.53 2.63 8.34
N ALA A 134 -30.81 2.49 8.71
CA ALA A 134 -31.40 3.21 9.83
C ALA A 134 -30.70 2.86 11.16
N PHE A 135 -30.41 1.58 11.40
CA PHE A 135 -29.66 1.14 12.58
C PHE A 135 -28.22 1.65 12.62
N PHE A 136 -27.56 1.78 11.46
CA PHE A 136 -26.20 2.29 11.36
C PHE A 136 -26.11 3.82 11.21
N SER A 137 -27.21 4.57 11.32
CA SER A 137 -27.20 6.04 11.10
C SER A 137 -26.16 6.76 11.97
N SER A 138 -26.14 6.51 13.28
CA SER A 138 -25.15 7.09 14.21
C SER A 138 -23.72 6.61 13.94
N VAL A 139 -23.55 5.32 13.66
CA VAL A 139 -22.24 4.73 13.33
C VAL A 139 -21.69 5.34 12.05
N LYS A 140 -22.53 5.56 11.04
CA LYS A 140 -22.15 6.17 9.77
C LYS A 140 -21.65 7.60 9.95
N GLU A 141 -22.34 8.40 10.76
CA GLU A 141 -21.87 9.75 11.11
C GLU A 141 -20.51 9.70 11.79
N TYR A 142 -20.30 8.75 12.69
CA TYR A 142 -19.01 8.57 13.33
C TYR A 142 -17.91 8.10 12.36
N LEU A 143 -18.20 7.17 11.43
CA LEU A 143 -17.26 6.76 10.39
C LEU A 143 -16.85 7.95 9.52
N LEU A 144 -17.78 8.84 9.17
CA LEU A 144 -17.48 10.07 8.43
C LEU A 144 -16.61 11.04 9.26
N ASP A 145 -16.86 11.14 10.56
CA ASP A 145 -16.02 11.92 11.48
C ASP A 145 -14.59 11.34 11.56
N LEU A 146 -14.42 10.01 11.58
CA LEU A 146 -13.11 9.36 11.51
C LEU A 146 -12.38 9.70 10.20
N LEU A 147 -13.09 9.70 9.07
CA LEU A 147 -12.51 10.04 7.76
C LEU A 147 -12.14 11.52 7.62
N SER A 148 -12.72 12.39 8.47
CA SER A 148 -12.34 13.81 8.51
C SER A 148 -10.98 14.05 9.18
N CYS A 149 -10.47 13.07 9.94
CA CYS A 149 -9.17 13.12 10.59
C CYS A 149 -8.05 12.78 9.58
N SER A 150 -7.46 13.81 8.97
CA SER A 150 -6.33 13.63 8.04
C SER A 150 -4.99 13.35 8.72
N ASP A 151 -4.85 13.67 10.01
CA ASP A 151 -3.60 13.50 10.76
C ASP A 151 -3.54 12.09 11.40
N PRO A 152 -2.57 11.25 10.99
CA PRO A 152 -2.38 9.91 11.55
C PRO A 152 -2.03 9.89 13.04
N ALA A 153 -1.50 10.98 13.60
CA ALA A 153 -1.19 11.08 15.03
C ALA A 153 -2.46 11.20 15.89
N PHE A 154 -3.54 11.75 15.31
CA PHE A 154 -4.81 12.00 15.97
C PHE A 154 -5.96 11.39 15.17
N PRO A 155 -6.05 10.04 15.12
CA PRO A 155 -7.02 9.33 14.28
C PRO A 155 -8.46 9.37 14.81
N THR A 156 -8.73 10.11 15.89
CA THR A 156 -10.06 10.20 16.51
C THR A 156 -10.32 11.65 16.91
N LYS A 157 -11.41 12.21 16.40
CA LYS A 157 -11.83 13.58 16.70
C LYS A 157 -12.01 13.79 18.20
N GLY A 158 -11.37 14.82 18.74
CA GLY A 158 -11.42 15.16 20.17
C GLY A 158 -10.52 14.31 21.09
N SER A 159 -9.80 13.32 20.56
CA SER A 159 -8.79 12.57 21.30
C SER A 159 -7.39 12.99 20.88
N VAL A 160 -6.51 13.17 21.87
CA VAL A 160 -5.07 13.39 21.64
C VAL A 160 -4.26 12.09 21.56
N LEU A 161 -4.94 10.94 21.63
CA LEU A 161 -4.29 9.63 21.68
C LEU A 161 -4.15 9.02 20.27
N PRO A 162 -3.00 8.42 19.95
CA PRO A 162 -2.81 7.66 18.73
C PRO A 162 -3.51 6.29 18.82
N TYR A 163 -3.42 5.50 17.75
CA TYR A 163 -3.88 4.11 17.77
C TYR A 163 -3.23 3.31 18.91
N SER A 164 -4.04 2.49 19.59
CA SER A 164 -3.60 1.70 20.75
C SER A 164 -2.43 0.75 20.44
N GLU A 165 -2.32 0.30 19.19
CA GLU A 165 -1.28 -0.59 18.67
C GLU A 165 0.10 0.07 18.71
N LEU A 166 0.15 1.40 18.62
CA LEU A 166 1.38 2.17 18.57
C LEU A 166 1.86 2.57 19.98
N ALA A 167 1.06 2.35 21.02
CA ALA A 167 1.33 2.85 22.37
C ALA A 167 2.73 2.47 22.88
N ARG A 168 3.18 1.23 22.67
CA ARG A 168 4.51 0.76 23.11
C ARG A 168 5.66 1.48 22.42
N THR A 169 5.53 1.69 21.12
CA THR A 169 6.55 2.38 20.32
C THR A 169 6.58 3.87 20.66
N TYR A 170 5.42 4.49 20.91
CA TYR A 170 5.34 5.84 21.45
C TYR A 170 6.01 5.95 22.82
N THR A 171 5.75 5.03 23.76
CA THR A 171 6.43 5.01 25.07
C THR A 171 7.94 4.89 24.90
N LYS A 172 8.41 4.03 23.99
CA LYS A 172 9.85 3.90 23.69
C LYS A 172 10.43 5.22 23.18
N MET A 173 9.82 5.82 22.17
CA MET A 173 10.26 7.09 21.58
C MET A 173 10.32 8.19 22.64
N ARG A 174 9.28 8.32 23.48
CA ARG A 174 9.21 9.32 24.55
C ARG A 174 10.30 9.09 25.61
N ASN A 175 10.60 7.84 25.96
CA ASN A 175 11.70 7.51 26.86
C ASN A 175 13.07 7.85 26.26
N GLU A 176 13.29 7.55 24.98
CA GLU A 176 14.52 7.91 24.26
C GLU A 176 14.68 9.43 24.16
N ALA A 177 13.61 10.17 23.86
CA ALA A 177 13.61 11.62 23.81
C ALA A 177 13.87 12.25 25.19
N THR A 178 13.27 11.70 26.25
CA THR A 178 13.53 12.12 27.63
C THR A 178 14.98 11.86 28.04
N ASN A 179 15.54 10.72 27.65
CA ASN A 179 16.95 10.40 27.93
C ASN A 179 17.91 11.32 27.17
N LEU A 180 17.61 11.60 25.90
CA LEU A 180 18.37 12.56 25.09
C LEU A 180 18.31 13.96 25.72
N PHE A 181 17.11 14.43 26.08
CA PHE A 181 16.92 15.73 26.74
C PHE A 181 17.73 15.85 28.03
N ARG A 182 17.69 14.86 28.93
CA ARG A 182 18.49 14.86 30.16
C ARG A 182 20.00 14.88 29.89
N THR A 183 20.45 14.16 28.87
CA THR A 183 21.88 14.14 28.49
C THR A 183 22.32 15.50 27.97
N VAL A 184 21.48 16.15 27.15
CA VAL A 184 21.70 17.50 26.62
C VAL A 184 21.70 18.55 27.73
N GLU A 185 20.76 18.48 28.67
CA GLU A 185 20.66 19.38 29.83
C GLU A 185 21.90 19.30 30.74
N SER A 186 22.45 18.10 30.91
CA SER A 186 23.67 17.89 31.70
C SER A 186 24.95 18.39 31.01
N CYS A 187 24.89 18.68 29.71
CA CYS A 187 26.04 19.12 28.92
C CYS A 187 26.14 20.65 28.90
N ALA A 188 27.29 21.19 29.34
CA ALA A 188 27.51 22.63 29.44
C ALA A 188 27.34 23.38 28.11
N VAL A 189 27.66 22.71 26.99
CA VAL A 189 27.59 23.25 25.62
C VAL A 189 26.14 23.57 25.18
N PHE A 190 25.14 22.88 25.76
CA PHE A 190 23.75 22.98 25.32
C PHE A 190 22.83 23.62 26.38
N LYS A 191 23.36 24.24 27.44
CA LYS A 191 22.56 24.84 28.52
C LYS A 191 21.58 25.90 28.02
N ASP A 192 22.00 26.77 27.10
CA ASP A 192 21.14 27.83 26.55
C ASP A 192 20.03 27.23 25.67
N TYR A 193 20.33 26.16 24.93
CA TYR A 193 19.37 25.42 24.11
C TYR A 193 18.34 24.68 24.99
N ALA A 194 18.80 23.94 26.00
CA ALA A 194 17.94 23.20 26.93
C ALA A 194 17.02 24.12 27.73
N SER A 195 17.51 25.28 28.16
CA SER A 195 16.72 26.28 28.92
C SER A 195 15.60 26.92 28.09
N SER A 196 15.76 26.95 26.76
CA SER A 196 14.74 27.47 25.83
C SER A 196 13.70 26.42 25.42
N LEU A 197 13.93 25.14 25.75
CA LEU A 197 13.06 24.04 25.34
C LEU A 197 11.94 23.80 26.34
N ASN A 198 10.70 24.04 25.94
CA ASN A 198 9.53 23.57 26.67
C ASN A 198 9.25 22.09 26.31
N PHE A 199 10.00 21.16 26.90
CA PHE A 199 9.92 19.74 26.58
C PHE A 199 8.87 19.01 27.44
N ASN A 200 7.72 18.69 26.85
CA ASN A 200 6.71 17.83 27.48
C ASN A 200 6.78 16.41 26.89
N ALA A 201 7.42 15.50 27.63
CA ALA A 201 7.62 14.11 27.20
C ALA A 201 6.31 13.34 26.98
N ASP A 202 5.27 13.62 27.77
CA ASP A 202 4.04 12.82 27.80
C ASP A 202 3.11 13.10 26.61
N MET A 203 3.22 14.28 26.01
CA MET A 203 2.44 14.71 24.85
C MET A 203 3.26 14.80 23.56
N LEU A 204 4.50 14.31 23.58
CA LEU A 204 5.40 14.40 22.43
C LEU A 204 4.86 13.60 21.24
N SER A 205 4.66 14.29 20.11
CA SER A 205 4.32 13.69 18.82
C SER A 205 5.57 13.15 18.10
N VAL A 206 5.37 12.36 17.06
CA VAL A 206 6.48 11.81 16.26
C VAL A 206 7.24 12.92 15.53
N ASP A 207 6.52 13.90 14.99
CA ASP A 207 7.12 15.04 14.30
C ASP A 207 7.88 15.95 15.27
N ASP A 208 7.36 16.16 16.48
CA ASP A 208 8.08 16.91 17.52
C ASP A 208 9.37 16.21 17.93
N ALA A 209 9.36 14.88 18.07
CA ALA A 209 10.55 14.10 18.39
C ALA A 209 11.62 14.19 17.29
N ILE A 210 11.21 14.10 16.02
CA ILE A 210 12.11 14.27 14.87
C ILE A 210 12.66 15.70 14.82
N ASN A 211 11.81 16.70 15.03
CA ASN A 211 12.21 18.11 15.05
C ASN A 211 13.16 18.43 16.20
N PHE A 212 12.93 17.84 17.38
CA PHE A 212 13.83 17.96 18.52
C PHE A 212 15.21 17.38 18.20
N ALA A 213 15.25 16.15 17.68
CA ALA A 213 16.50 15.49 17.35
C ALA A 213 17.27 16.17 16.19
N SER A 214 16.55 16.68 15.18
CA SER A 214 17.17 17.29 14.00
C SER A 214 17.71 18.69 14.26
N LYS A 215 17.09 19.47 15.15
CA LYS A 215 17.57 20.79 15.57
C LYS A 215 18.81 20.73 16.46
N LEU A 216 19.13 19.56 17.01
CA LEU A 216 20.32 19.32 17.81
C LEU A 216 21.55 19.22 16.89
N SER A 217 22.09 20.37 16.48
CA SER A 217 23.35 20.45 15.76
C SER A 217 24.52 20.34 16.75
N LEU A 218 25.33 19.29 16.64
CA LEU A 218 26.52 19.17 17.47
C LEU A 218 27.64 20.06 16.91
N PRO A 219 28.48 20.66 17.77
CA PRO A 219 29.69 21.35 17.34
C PRO A 219 30.62 20.40 16.59
N THR A 220 31.29 20.91 15.55
CA THR A 220 32.30 20.18 14.78
C THR A 220 33.49 19.84 15.68
N GLU A 221 34.14 18.69 15.45
CA GLU A 221 35.24 18.12 16.27
C GLU A 221 36.39 19.09 16.61
N PHE A 222 36.54 20.20 15.87
CA PHE A 222 37.61 21.18 16.01
C PHE A 222 37.47 22.15 17.20
N ASP A 223 36.32 22.20 17.88
CA ASP A 223 36.05 23.16 18.99
C ASP A 223 36.06 22.53 20.40
N LEU A 224 36.50 21.27 20.56
CA LEU A 224 36.30 20.56 21.84
C LEU A 224 37.44 20.72 22.89
N PRO A 225 37.13 21.12 24.15
CA PRO A 225 38.15 21.34 25.19
C PRO A 225 38.76 20.07 25.83
N SER A 226 38.09 18.90 25.84
CA SER A 226 38.56 17.70 26.57
C SER A 226 38.08 16.33 26.02
N ASP A 227 38.81 15.25 26.33
CA ASP A 227 38.43 13.87 25.95
C ASP A 227 37.16 13.36 26.67
N SER A 228 36.86 13.89 27.87
CA SER A 228 35.60 13.62 28.58
C SER A 228 34.38 14.19 27.85
N GLU A 229 34.50 15.40 27.28
CA GLU A 229 33.42 16.03 26.52
C GLU A 229 33.18 15.32 25.20
N LYS A 230 34.23 14.79 24.54
CA LYS A 230 34.08 13.95 23.35
C LYS A 230 33.23 12.71 23.61
N ILE A 231 33.43 12.04 24.76
CA ILE A 231 32.63 10.88 25.16
C ILE A 231 31.15 11.27 25.34
N VAL A 232 30.88 12.41 25.98
CA VAL A 232 29.51 12.90 26.18
C VAL A 232 28.84 13.25 24.84
N LEU A 233 29.55 13.93 23.93
CA LEU A 233 29.02 14.24 22.60
C LEU A 233 28.75 12.98 21.77
N ASN A 234 29.62 11.97 21.82
CA ASN A 234 29.38 10.69 21.16
C ASN A 234 28.14 9.97 21.72
N ASN A 235 27.91 10.04 23.04
CA ASN A 235 26.71 9.51 23.66
C ASN A 235 25.45 10.27 23.23
N ILE A 236 25.52 11.61 23.11
CA ILE A 236 24.43 12.46 22.61
C ILE A 236 24.11 12.11 21.16
N GLU A 237 25.12 12.01 20.30
CA GLU A 237 24.91 11.65 18.88
C GLU A 237 24.33 10.23 18.76
N SER A 238 24.82 9.27 19.55
CA SER A 238 24.25 7.92 19.58
C SER A 238 22.78 7.91 20.04
N ALA A 239 22.44 8.66 21.10
CA ALA A 239 21.07 8.79 21.58
C ALA A 239 20.16 9.50 20.57
N LYS A 240 20.67 10.53 19.89
CA LYS A 240 19.99 11.23 18.80
C LYS A 240 19.69 10.31 17.62
N GLN A 241 20.67 9.53 17.16
CA GLN A 241 20.46 8.54 16.09
C GLN A 241 19.46 7.45 16.50
N GLY A 242 19.52 7.00 17.75
CA GLY A 242 18.53 6.07 18.31
C GLY A 242 17.11 6.64 18.26
N LEU A 243 16.93 7.89 18.71
CA LEU A 243 15.64 8.58 18.67
C LEU A 243 15.13 8.80 17.24
N LEU A 244 15.99 9.22 16.31
CA LEU A 244 15.63 9.41 14.90
C LEU A 244 15.21 8.09 14.25
N SER A 245 15.92 7.00 14.53
CA SER A 245 15.58 5.66 14.04
C SER A 245 14.21 5.21 14.56
N THR A 246 13.98 5.29 15.88
CA THR A 246 12.69 4.91 16.48
C THR A 246 11.54 5.80 15.97
N SER A 247 11.76 7.11 15.88
CA SER A 247 10.73 8.06 15.43
C SER A 247 10.42 7.87 13.94
N GLY A 248 11.43 7.64 13.10
CA GLY A 248 11.23 7.34 11.68
C GLY A 248 10.47 6.03 11.45
N TYR A 249 10.80 4.98 12.21
CA TYR A 249 10.05 3.72 12.20
C TYR A 249 8.60 3.94 12.64
N LEU A 250 8.37 4.64 13.75
CA LEU A 250 7.03 4.93 14.25
C LEU A 250 6.21 5.73 13.24
N LYS A 251 6.78 6.76 12.60
CA LYS A 251 6.12 7.54 11.55
C LYS A 251 5.67 6.66 10.39
N CYS A 252 6.53 5.74 9.94
CA CYS A 252 6.22 4.80 8.87
C CYS A 252 5.05 3.88 9.26
N VAL A 253 5.13 3.21 10.42
CA VAL A 253 4.08 2.28 10.89
C VAL A 253 2.76 2.99 11.16
N GLN A 254 2.81 4.19 11.75
CA GLN A 254 1.64 5.03 11.99
C GLN A 254 0.90 5.38 10.69
N ASN A 255 1.65 5.84 9.68
CA ASN A 255 1.07 6.20 8.39
C ASN A 255 0.47 4.99 7.68
N ASN A 256 1.17 3.85 7.67
CA ASN A 256 0.67 2.63 7.05
C ASN A 256 -0.62 2.16 7.74
N LEU A 257 -0.62 2.08 9.07
CA LEU A 257 -1.81 1.70 9.84
C LEU A 257 -2.97 2.65 9.57
N HIS A 258 -2.73 3.97 9.56
CA HIS A 258 -3.79 4.94 9.28
C HIS A 258 -4.35 4.80 7.87
N VAL A 259 -3.52 4.58 6.85
CA VAL A 259 -3.98 4.32 5.48
C VAL A 259 -4.90 3.11 5.43
N THR A 260 -4.51 1.99 6.04
CA THR A 260 -5.32 0.76 6.08
C THR A 260 -6.64 0.96 6.84
N VAL A 261 -6.62 1.61 8.00
CA VAL A 261 -7.84 1.85 8.81
C VAL A 261 -8.79 2.77 8.05
N SER A 262 -8.31 3.92 7.59
CA SER A 262 -9.13 4.92 6.91
C SER A 262 -9.66 4.41 5.58
N SER A 263 -8.93 3.55 4.86
CA SER A 263 -9.44 2.94 3.62
C SER A 263 -10.58 1.97 3.90
N LEU A 264 -10.49 1.11 4.92
CA LEU A 264 -11.55 0.18 5.28
C LEU A 264 -12.78 0.88 5.85
N VAL A 265 -12.58 1.94 6.65
CA VAL A 265 -13.67 2.83 7.11
C VAL A 265 -14.36 3.48 5.89
N ALA A 266 -13.59 3.97 4.92
CA ALA A 266 -14.14 4.50 3.68
C ALA A 266 -14.90 3.43 2.88
N SER A 267 -14.38 2.19 2.80
CA SER A 267 -15.08 1.07 2.18
C SER A 267 -16.44 0.81 2.83
N ALA A 268 -16.52 0.81 4.17
CA ALA A 268 -17.79 0.66 4.88
C ALA A 268 -18.79 1.76 4.50
N VAL A 269 -18.35 3.04 4.45
CA VAL A 269 -19.21 4.17 4.05
C VAL A 269 -19.71 4.03 2.61
N VAL A 270 -18.88 3.55 1.67
CA VAL A 270 -19.29 3.30 0.27
C VAL A 270 -20.37 2.21 0.22
N TRP A 271 -20.17 1.10 0.93
CA TRP A 271 -21.12 -0.02 0.97
C TRP A 271 -22.40 0.27 1.76
N MET A 272 -22.44 1.33 2.57
CA MET A 272 -23.67 1.83 3.19
C MET A 272 -24.57 2.65 2.22
N SER A 273 -24.18 2.85 0.95
CA SER A 273 -24.97 3.58 -0.08
C SER A 273 -25.25 5.06 0.23
N GLY A 274 -24.66 5.61 1.28
CA GLY A 274 -24.96 6.94 1.78
C GLY A 274 -23.81 7.92 1.57
N LEU A 275 -23.35 8.05 0.32
CA LEU A 275 -22.18 8.86 -0.01
C LEU A 275 -22.36 10.32 0.42
N PRO A 276 -21.34 10.94 1.04
CA PRO A 276 -21.41 12.34 1.44
C PRO A 276 -21.48 13.30 0.23
N SER A 277 -21.94 14.52 0.48
CA SER A 277 -21.91 15.60 -0.51
C SER A 277 -20.48 15.95 -0.93
N LYS A 278 -19.49 15.80 -0.05
CA LYS A 278 -18.06 15.93 -0.37
C LYS A 278 -17.42 14.55 -0.38
N LEU A 279 -16.94 14.10 -1.55
CA LEU A 279 -16.40 12.74 -1.71
C LEU A 279 -14.92 12.59 -1.31
N ASN A 280 -14.17 13.68 -1.18
CA ASN A 280 -12.73 13.64 -0.90
C ASN A 280 -12.36 12.85 0.37
N PRO A 281 -13.08 12.97 1.51
CA PRO A 281 -12.79 12.17 2.71
C PRO A 281 -12.92 10.65 2.49
N VAL A 282 -13.66 10.22 1.47
CA VAL A 282 -13.81 8.79 1.10
C VAL A 282 -12.81 8.40 0.00
N ILE A 283 -12.64 9.25 -1.01
CA ILE A 283 -11.74 9.00 -2.16
C ILE A 283 -10.28 8.93 -1.71
N LEU A 284 -9.82 9.87 -0.88
CA LEU A 284 -8.41 10.00 -0.56
C LEU A 284 -7.85 8.78 0.20
N PRO A 285 -8.54 8.23 1.23
CA PRO A 285 -8.08 7.01 1.89
C PRO A 285 -8.08 5.78 0.97
N LEU A 286 -9.09 5.62 0.12
CA LEU A 286 -9.13 4.51 -0.85
C LEU A 286 -7.96 4.60 -1.84
N MET A 287 -7.74 5.77 -2.47
CA MET A 287 -6.62 5.98 -3.38
C MET A 287 -5.25 5.83 -2.68
N ALA A 288 -5.14 6.25 -1.42
CA ALA A 288 -3.93 6.07 -0.64
C ALA A 288 -3.60 4.57 -0.42
N ALA A 289 -4.61 3.74 -0.17
CA ALA A 289 -4.45 2.30 -0.03
C ALA A 289 -4.11 1.63 -1.38
N ILE A 290 -4.77 2.03 -2.48
CA ILE A 290 -4.40 1.58 -3.84
C ILE A 290 -2.91 1.81 -4.11
N LYS A 291 -2.37 2.97 -3.71
CA LYS A 291 -0.97 3.32 -3.99
C LYS A 291 0.05 2.65 -3.04
N ARG A 292 -0.31 2.38 -1.78
CA ARG A 292 0.68 2.13 -0.71
C ARG A 292 0.43 0.90 0.16
N GLU A 293 -0.72 0.25 0.05
CA GLU A 293 -1.08 -0.91 0.89
C GLU A 293 -0.19 -2.12 0.55
N GLN A 294 0.50 -2.63 1.57
CA GLN A 294 1.48 -3.70 1.40
C GLN A 294 0.78 -5.06 1.29
N GLU A 295 -0.27 -5.26 2.08
CA GLU A 295 -1.04 -6.50 2.11
C GLU A 295 -2.05 -6.53 0.95
N GLU A 296 -1.80 -7.40 -0.02
CA GLU A 296 -2.62 -7.54 -1.24
C GLU A 296 -4.11 -7.72 -0.94
N LEU A 297 -4.45 -8.53 0.07
CA LEU A 297 -5.85 -8.75 0.46
C LEU A 297 -6.55 -7.48 0.95
N LEU A 298 -5.83 -6.59 1.64
CA LEU A 298 -6.39 -5.32 2.11
C LEU A 298 -6.45 -4.31 0.96
N GLN A 299 -5.46 -4.34 0.07
CA GLN A 299 -5.44 -3.55 -1.15
C GLN A 299 -6.61 -3.92 -2.08
N ASP A 300 -6.94 -5.21 -2.20
CA ASP A 300 -8.11 -5.72 -2.91
C ASP A 300 -9.42 -5.18 -2.32
N LYS A 301 -9.56 -5.10 -0.99
CA LYS A 301 -10.76 -4.50 -0.36
C LYS A 301 -10.91 -3.02 -0.66
N ALA A 302 -9.80 -2.29 -0.77
CA ALA A 302 -9.83 -0.90 -1.20
C ALA A 302 -10.21 -0.77 -2.69
N ALA A 303 -9.72 -1.68 -3.54
CA ALA A 303 -10.02 -1.74 -4.97
C ALA A 303 -11.50 -2.03 -5.25
N ASP A 304 -12.08 -3.05 -4.61
CA ASP A 304 -13.51 -3.38 -4.70
C ASP A 304 -14.39 -2.19 -4.27
N ALA A 305 -14.03 -1.53 -3.16
CA ALA A 305 -14.74 -0.36 -2.68
C ALA A 305 -14.60 0.86 -3.60
N LEU A 306 -13.42 1.08 -4.21
CA LEU A 306 -13.22 2.16 -5.16
C LEU A 306 -14.05 1.94 -6.44
N ALA A 307 -14.12 0.70 -6.93
CA ALA A 307 -14.97 0.34 -8.06
C ALA A 307 -16.46 0.58 -7.74
N GLU A 308 -16.91 0.18 -6.54
CA GLU A 308 -18.27 0.46 -6.07
C GLU A 308 -18.56 1.96 -5.94
N LEU A 309 -17.58 2.76 -5.49
CA LEU A 309 -17.72 4.21 -5.42
C LEU A 309 -17.87 4.84 -6.82
N ILE A 310 -17.04 4.42 -7.77
CA ILE A 310 -17.11 4.89 -9.18
C ILE A 310 -18.47 4.53 -9.78
N PHE A 311 -18.94 3.30 -9.54
CA PHE A 311 -20.26 2.84 -9.96
C PHE A 311 -21.39 3.72 -9.39
N GLY A 312 -21.35 3.99 -8.08
CA GLY A 312 -22.32 4.87 -7.42
C GLY A 312 -22.27 6.33 -7.88
N CYS A 313 -21.20 6.76 -8.56
CA CYS A 313 -20.98 8.14 -9.00
C CYS A 313 -21.28 8.40 -10.49
N VAL A 314 -21.66 7.40 -11.28
CA VAL A 314 -21.91 7.52 -12.73
C VAL A 314 -22.93 8.62 -13.08
N GLY A 315 -24.00 8.76 -12.28
CA GLY A 315 -25.05 9.75 -12.52
C GLY A 315 -24.75 11.16 -11.99
N ARG A 316 -23.61 11.35 -11.31
CA ARG A 316 -23.32 12.58 -10.57
C ARG A 316 -22.60 13.61 -11.46
N LYS A 317 -23.09 14.86 -11.50
CA LYS A 317 -22.48 15.96 -12.26
C LYS A 317 -22.25 17.20 -11.36
N PRO A 318 -21.01 17.70 -11.22
CA PRO A 318 -19.74 17.09 -11.64
C PRO A 318 -19.42 15.83 -10.81
N GLY A 319 -18.88 14.80 -11.47
CA GLY A 319 -18.53 13.51 -10.86
C GLY A 319 -17.01 13.31 -10.78
N PRO A 320 -16.51 12.48 -9.86
CA PRO A 320 -15.08 12.19 -9.73
C PRO A 320 -14.56 11.18 -10.77
N ASN A 321 -15.45 10.52 -11.52
CA ASN A 321 -15.15 9.31 -12.30
C ASN A 321 -14.04 9.52 -13.32
N ASP A 322 -14.10 10.54 -14.17
CA ASP A 322 -13.07 10.77 -15.20
C ASP A 322 -11.67 10.94 -14.60
N LYS A 323 -11.59 11.66 -13.47
CA LYS A 323 -10.34 11.87 -12.75
C LYS A 323 -9.83 10.59 -12.10
N LEU A 324 -10.73 9.80 -11.49
CA LEU A 324 -10.36 8.53 -10.85
C LEU A 324 -9.88 7.52 -11.88
N THR A 325 -10.59 7.37 -12.99
CA THR A 325 -10.22 6.49 -14.09
C THR A 325 -8.86 6.86 -14.66
N LYS A 326 -8.62 8.15 -14.97
CA LYS A 326 -7.31 8.61 -15.44
C LYS A 326 -6.19 8.31 -14.44
N ASN A 327 -6.44 8.57 -13.15
CA ASN A 327 -5.46 8.29 -12.11
C ASN A 327 -5.14 6.80 -12.00
N LEU A 328 -6.13 5.90 -12.10
CA LEU A 328 -5.89 4.45 -12.06
C LEU A 328 -5.03 3.99 -13.25
N CYS A 329 -5.31 4.48 -14.46
CA CYS A 329 -4.46 4.20 -15.62
C CYS A 329 -3.04 4.70 -15.41
N THR A 330 -2.86 5.93 -14.88
CA THR A 330 -1.51 6.45 -14.57
C THR A 330 -0.79 5.59 -13.53
N LEU A 331 -1.46 5.14 -12.47
CA LEU A 331 -0.86 4.30 -11.42
C LEU A 331 -0.47 2.91 -11.95
N ALA A 332 -1.25 2.34 -12.87
CA ALA A 332 -0.92 1.07 -13.52
C ALA A 332 0.41 1.12 -14.29
N CYS A 333 0.78 2.31 -14.76
CA CYS A 333 1.99 2.58 -15.54
C CYS A 333 3.20 3.06 -14.70
N THR A 334 3.11 3.02 -13.36
CA THR A 334 4.19 3.52 -12.48
C THR A 334 5.33 2.52 -12.24
N ASP A 335 5.11 1.24 -12.54
CA ASP A 335 6.11 0.19 -12.36
C ASP A 335 7.10 0.21 -13.53
N ILE A 336 8.32 0.67 -13.27
CA ILE A 336 9.39 0.79 -14.28
C ILE A 336 9.76 -0.59 -14.86
N SER A 337 9.52 -1.70 -14.14
CA SER A 337 9.85 -3.04 -14.62
C SER A 337 8.90 -3.55 -15.71
N GLU A 338 7.63 -3.15 -15.66
CA GLU A 338 6.61 -3.52 -16.67
C GLU A 338 6.36 -2.39 -17.68
N THR A 339 6.49 -1.12 -17.24
CA THR A 339 6.28 0.08 -18.04
C THR A 339 7.56 0.93 -18.07
N PRO A 340 8.52 0.59 -18.95
CA PRO A 340 9.74 1.36 -19.14
C PRO A 340 9.46 2.82 -19.50
N GLN A 341 10.33 3.73 -19.06
CA GLN A 341 10.21 5.15 -19.38
C GLN A 341 10.90 5.45 -20.72
N ALA A 342 10.18 5.96 -21.71
CA ALA A 342 10.67 6.24 -23.05
C ALA A 342 11.90 7.17 -23.06
N ALA A 343 11.92 8.16 -22.16
CA ALA A 343 13.06 9.05 -21.98
C ALA A 343 14.36 8.33 -21.59
N VAL A 344 14.28 7.19 -20.89
CA VAL A 344 15.42 6.37 -20.48
C VAL A 344 15.88 5.49 -21.64
N ILE A 345 14.95 4.99 -22.46
CA ILE A 345 15.21 4.10 -23.61
C ILE A 345 15.93 4.83 -24.75
N ASN A 346 15.72 6.14 -24.91
CA ASN A 346 16.40 6.96 -25.94
C ASN A 346 17.92 7.09 -25.74
N SER A 347 18.47 6.58 -24.64
CA SER A 347 19.91 6.42 -24.46
C SER A 347 20.36 5.05 -24.97
N ILE A 348 21.04 5.03 -26.12
CA ILE A 348 21.56 3.83 -26.82
C ILE A 348 22.39 2.88 -25.93
N GLN A 349 22.86 3.34 -24.76
CA GLN A 349 23.62 2.53 -23.80
C GLN A 349 22.76 1.64 -22.88
N VAL A 350 21.44 1.86 -22.75
CA VAL A 350 20.60 1.12 -21.77
C VAL A 350 19.96 -0.14 -22.37
N ILE A 351 19.95 -0.29 -23.70
CA ILE A 351 19.33 -1.42 -24.40
C ILE A 351 20.10 -2.73 -24.15
N GLU A 352 21.42 -2.68 -23.96
CA GLU A 352 22.25 -3.87 -23.71
C GLU A 352 22.19 -4.34 -22.24
N ASP A 353 22.02 -3.44 -21.27
CA ASP A 353 22.04 -3.79 -19.84
C ASP A 353 20.69 -4.27 -19.27
N GLN A 354 19.56 -3.96 -19.92
CA GLN A 354 18.22 -4.27 -19.39
C GLN A 354 17.51 -5.49 -20.01
N ASN A 355 18.17 -6.31 -20.83
CA ASN A 355 17.56 -7.55 -21.38
C ASN A 355 16.17 -7.35 -22.04
N LEU A 356 15.85 -6.15 -22.54
CA LEU A 356 14.56 -5.84 -23.19
C LEU A 356 14.33 -6.60 -24.52
N LEU A 357 15.33 -7.36 -24.99
CA LEU A 357 15.28 -8.21 -26.18
C LEU A 357 15.35 -9.72 -25.87
N SER A 358 15.19 -10.14 -24.61
CA SER A 358 15.39 -11.53 -24.19
C SER A 358 14.26 -12.53 -24.54
N ILE A 359 13.31 -12.14 -25.40
CA ILE A 359 12.36 -13.08 -26.02
C ILE A 359 13.04 -13.98 -27.10
N GLY A 360 14.28 -13.67 -27.54
CA GLY A 360 14.89 -14.33 -28.69
C GLY A 360 16.15 -15.19 -28.51
N LYS A 361 16.87 -15.17 -27.38
CA LYS A 361 18.14 -15.94 -27.25
C LYS A 361 18.28 -16.63 -25.90
N ARG A 362 17.92 -17.92 -25.88
CA ARG A 362 18.41 -18.88 -24.89
C ARG A 362 19.90 -19.15 -25.18
N PHE A 363 20.68 -19.32 -24.11
CA PHE A 363 22.11 -19.70 -24.04
C PHE A 363 23.15 -18.59 -24.28
N SER A 364 23.54 -17.88 -23.21
CA SER A 364 24.96 -17.78 -22.85
C SER A 364 25.10 -17.34 -21.37
N ASN A 365 25.87 -18.11 -20.61
CA ASN A 365 26.24 -17.80 -19.22
C ASN A 365 27.34 -16.75 -19.20
N HIS A 366 27.11 -15.57 -18.61
CA HIS A 366 28.20 -14.79 -18.03
C HIS A 366 27.78 -14.15 -16.70
N LYS A 367 28.48 -14.56 -15.64
CA LYS A 367 28.51 -13.91 -14.34
C LYS A 367 29.14 -12.52 -14.49
N SER A 368 28.40 -11.46 -14.17
CA SER A 368 28.98 -10.19 -13.76
C SER A 368 28.51 -9.85 -12.35
N ARG A 369 29.38 -9.16 -11.64
CA ARG A 369 29.61 -9.27 -10.19
C ARG A 369 29.37 -7.88 -9.60
N GLY A 370 28.43 -7.79 -8.66
CA GLY A 370 28.30 -6.69 -7.68
C GLY A 370 27.90 -5.33 -8.25
N HIS A 371 26.61 -5.04 -8.27
CA HIS A 371 26.10 -3.67 -8.26
C HIS A 371 25.38 -3.44 -6.94
N VAL A 372 25.94 -2.57 -6.10
CA VAL A 372 25.28 -2.07 -4.88
C VAL A 372 24.17 -1.15 -5.37
N ASN A 373 22.95 -1.68 -5.49
CA ASN A 373 21.80 -0.85 -5.77
C ASN A 373 21.63 0.11 -4.60
N SER A 374 21.50 1.40 -4.90
CA SER A 374 21.16 2.42 -3.92
C SER A 374 19.84 2.04 -3.24
N ASP A 375 19.78 2.07 -1.91
CA ASP A 375 18.58 1.77 -1.10
C ASP A 375 17.33 2.55 -1.57
N GLY A 376 17.54 3.72 -2.19
CA GLY A 376 16.47 4.54 -2.78
C GLY A 376 15.86 3.98 -4.08
N GLU A 377 16.64 3.29 -4.92
CA GLU A 377 16.14 2.74 -6.19
C GLU A 377 15.27 1.49 -5.96
N GLU A 378 15.68 0.62 -5.04
CA GLU A 378 14.91 -0.57 -4.67
C GLU A 378 13.56 -0.19 -4.05
N ARG A 379 13.55 0.86 -3.23
CA ARG A 379 12.32 1.42 -2.65
C ARG A 379 11.37 1.96 -3.73
N THR A 380 11.89 2.70 -4.70
CA THR A 380 11.07 3.28 -5.79
C THR A 380 10.45 2.18 -6.66
N LYS A 381 11.21 1.13 -6.97
CA LYS A 381 10.70 -0.05 -7.70
C LYS A 381 9.58 -0.73 -6.92
N THR A 382 9.76 -0.92 -5.62
CA THR A 382 8.76 -1.54 -4.74
C THR A 382 7.48 -0.70 -4.67
N GLU A 383 7.60 0.63 -4.52
CA GLU A 383 6.45 1.55 -4.49
C GLU A 383 5.70 1.55 -5.84
N GLY A 384 6.42 1.51 -6.97
CA GLY A 384 5.83 1.37 -8.30
C GLY A 384 5.06 0.06 -8.50
N TYR A 385 5.66 -1.07 -8.09
CA TYR A 385 5.00 -2.37 -8.14
C TYR A 385 3.70 -2.41 -7.32
N ILE A 386 3.73 -1.91 -6.08
CA ILE A 386 2.56 -1.90 -5.20
C ILE A 386 1.46 -1.02 -5.77
N SER A 387 1.84 0.17 -6.27
CA SER A 387 0.93 1.09 -6.92
C SER A 387 0.24 0.45 -8.13
N ARG A 388 1.02 -0.17 -9.02
CA ARG A 388 0.50 -0.90 -10.19
C ARG A 388 -0.47 -2.00 -9.77
N ARG A 389 -0.08 -2.89 -8.87
CA ARG A 389 -0.91 -4.01 -8.36
C ARG A 389 -2.27 -3.50 -7.87
N GLY A 390 -2.29 -2.43 -7.09
CA GLY A 390 -3.54 -1.85 -6.60
C GLY A 390 -4.44 -1.32 -7.71
N SER A 391 -3.86 -0.61 -8.68
CA SER A 391 -4.61 -0.10 -9.84
C SER A 391 -5.14 -1.20 -10.75
N GLU A 392 -4.36 -2.26 -10.97
CA GLU A 392 -4.80 -3.44 -11.75
C GLU A 392 -6.00 -4.12 -11.08
N LEU A 393 -5.95 -4.33 -9.75
CA LEU A 393 -7.08 -4.86 -8.99
C LEU A 393 -8.32 -3.96 -9.12
N ALA A 394 -8.16 -2.64 -9.03
CA ALA A 394 -9.28 -1.71 -9.16
C ALA A 394 -9.89 -1.73 -10.57
N LEU A 395 -9.06 -1.78 -11.62
CA LEU A 395 -9.49 -1.90 -13.01
C LEU A 395 -10.21 -3.24 -13.25
N LYS A 396 -9.71 -4.33 -12.67
CA LYS A 396 -10.40 -5.63 -12.71
C LYS A 396 -11.78 -5.56 -12.08
N HIS A 397 -11.91 -5.01 -10.88
CA HIS A 397 -13.21 -4.82 -10.22
C HIS A 397 -14.15 -3.92 -11.04
N LEU A 398 -13.63 -2.90 -11.73
CA LEU A 398 -14.42 -2.07 -12.65
C LEU A 398 -14.94 -2.89 -13.84
N CYS A 399 -14.10 -3.72 -14.45
CA CYS A 399 -14.51 -4.62 -15.53
C CYS A 399 -15.61 -5.58 -15.06
N GLU A 400 -15.46 -6.20 -13.90
CA GLU A 400 -16.48 -7.09 -13.31
C GLU A 400 -17.80 -6.36 -12.99
N LYS A 401 -17.72 -5.11 -12.51
CA LYS A 401 -18.90 -4.30 -12.13
C LYS A 401 -19.70 -3.80 -13.32
N PHE A 402 -19.03 -3.25 -14.33
CA PHE A 402 -19.68 -2.58 -15.46
C PHE A 402 -19.95 -3.52 -16.64
N GLY A 403 -19.21 -4.62 -16.75
CA GLY A 403 -19.34 -5.59 -17.82
C GLY A 403 -19.26 -4.94 -19.20
N SER A 404 -20.25 -5.22 -20.06
CA SER A 404 -20.32 -4.67 -21.41
C SER A 404 -20.52 -3.15 -21.48
N SER A 405 -21.01 -2.52 -20.41
CA SER A 405 -21.31 -1.08 -20.38
C SER A 405 -20.12 -0.22 -19.90
N LEU A 406 -18.95 -0.83 -19.70
CA LEU A 406 -17.78 -0.16 -19.11
C LEU A 406 -17.41 1.13 -19.85
N PHE A 407 -17.23 1.07 -21.17
CA PHE A 407 -16.83 2.23 -21.97
C PHE A 407 -17.95 3.27 -22.14
N GLU A 408 -19.22 2.85 -22.08
CA GLU A 408 -20.35 3.78 -22.12
C GLU A 408 -20.44 4.61 -20.83
N LYS A 409 -20.16 3.98 -19.69
CA LYS A 409 -20.27 4.60 -18.37
C LYS A 409 -18.99 5.31 -17.93
N LEU A 410 -17.84 4.86 -18.44
CA LEU A 410 -16.52 5.42 -18.19
C LEU A 410 -15.79 5.69 -19.52
N PRO A 411 -16.25 6.67 -20.32
CA PRO A 411 -15.65 6.97 -21.63
C PRO A 411 -14.17 7.35 -21.52
N LYS A 412 -13.77 7.96 -20.39
CA LYS A 412 -12.36 8.31 -20.15
C LYS A 412 -11.42 7.09 -20.14
N LEU A 413 -11.93 5.90 -19.80
CA LEU A 413 -11.12 4.68 -19.86
C LEU A 413 -10.79 4.34 -21.31
N TRP A 414 -11.77 4.46 -22.20
CA TRP A 414 -11.57 4.26 -23.64
C TRP A 414 -10.56 5.27 -24.19
N ASP A 415 -10.70 6.55 -23.86
CA ASP A 415 -9.74 7.58 -24.27
C ASP A 415 -8.31 7.20 -23.87
N CYS A 416 -8.11 6.74 -22.62
CA CYS A 416 -6.79 6.33 -22.13
C CYS A 416 -6.23 5.10 -22.85
N LEU A 417 -7.07 4.25 -23.46
CA LEU A 417 -6.61 3.09 -24.24
C LEU A 417 -6.33 3.50 -25.69
N THR A 418 -7.15 4.37 -26.27
CA THR A 418 -7.15 4.66 -27.70
C THR A 418 -6.45 5.94 -28.14
N GLU A 419 -6.00 6.80 -27.21
CA GLU A 419 -5.31 8.07 -27.52
C GLU A 419 -4.20 7.93 -28.59
N PHE A 420 -3.53 6.77 -28.61
CA PHE A 420 -2.50 6.42 -29.59
C PHE A 420 -2.93 5.43 -30.68
N LEU A 421 -4.03 4.69 -30.49
CA LEU A 421 -4.49 3.64 -31.40
C LEU A 421 -5.50 4.12 -32.43
N GLU A 422 -5.93 5.39 -32.38
CA GLU A 422 -6.80 5.95 -33.41
C GLU A 422 -6.14 5.80 -34.79
N PRO A 423 -6.77 5.08 -35.72
CA PRO A 423 -6.24 4.92 -37.06
C PRO A 423 -6.15 6.31 -37.70
N ILE A 424 -4.95 6.66 -38.17
CA ILE A 424 -4.76 7.80 -39.06
C ILE A 424 -5.72 7.57 -40.22
N LYS A 425 -6.71 8.45 -40.39
CA LYS A 425 -7.57 8.44 -41.57
C LYS A 425 -6.65 8.69 -42.77
N ILE A 426 -6.34 7.64 -43.51
CA ILE A 426 -5.78 7.78 -44.84
C ILE A 426 -6.94 8.35 -45.66
N GLU A 427 -6.98 9.67 -45.80
CA GLU A 427 -7.86 10.28 -46.80
C GLU A 427 -7.45 9.72 -48.16
N ASP A 428 -8.45 9.22 -48.90
CA ASP A 428 -8.31 8.57 -50.19
C ASP A 428 -7.57 9.48 -51.19
N ASP A 429 -6.27 9.26 -51.40
CA ASP A 429 -5.67 9.36 -52.72
C ASP A 429 -4.37 8.53 -52.79
N ILE A 430 -4.51 7.24 -53.08
CA ILE A 430 -3.38 6.39 -53.44
C ILE A 430 -2.99 6.73 -54.88
N GLN A 431 -2.06 7.68 -55.06
CA GLN A 431 -1.16 7.65 -56.20
C GLN A 431 0.17 7.02 -55.78
N LYS A 432 0.50 5.95 -56.50
CA LYS A 432 1.71 5.14 -56.37
C LYS A 432 2.97 6.00 -56.32
N ASP A 433 3.68 5.89 -55.21
CA ASP A 433 5.14 5.98 -55.01
C ASP A 433 5.37 6.67 -53.67
N ASP A 434 5.39 5.91 -52.58
CA ASP A 434 4.93 6.49 -51.32
C ASP A 434 6.07 6.87 -50.32
N PRO A 435 6.34 8.18 -50.13
CA PRO A 435 7.01 8.72 -48.95
C PRO A 435 6.15 8.66 -47.67
N SER A 436 4.98 8.01 -47.69
CA SER A 436 4.08 7.84 -46.54
C SER A 436 4.69 7.11 -45.35
N ILE A 437 5.67 6.22 -45.51
CA ILE A 437 6.35 5.59 -44.35
C ILE A 437 7.16 6.63 -43.57
N THR A 438 7.79 7.57 -44.28
CA THR A 438 8.49 8.72 -43.69
C THR A 438 7.52 9.74 -43.08
N GLN A 439 6.31 9.88 -43.61
CA GLN A 439 5.26 10.73 -43.06
C GLN A 439 4.55 10.08 -41.86
N LEU A 440 4.50 8.74 -41.81
CA LEU A 440 4.11 7.92 -40.65
C LEU A 440 5.06 8.16 -39.46
N GLY A 441 6.37 8.21 -39.73
CA GLY A 441 7.39 8.53 -38.74
C GLY A 441 7.18 9.93 -38.14
N ARG A 442 6.93 10.93 -38.99
CA ARG A 442 6.71 12.32 -38.56
C ARG A 442 5.42 12.55 -37.77
N SER A 443 4.34 11.81 -38.05
CA SER A 443 3.10 11.87 -37.24
C SER A 443 3.27 11.20 -35.87
N CYS A 444 4.19 10.25 -35.73
CA CYS A 444 4.52 9.63 -34.45
C CYS A 444 5.59 10.42 -33.67
N GLU A 445 6.38 11.26 -34.33
CA GLU A 445 7.37 12.16 -33.68
C GLU A 445 6.71 13.21 -32.77
N ASP A 446 5.48 13.65 -33.08
CA ASP A 446 4.76 14.68 -32.30
C ASP A 446 4.01 14.13 -31.08
N LYS A 447 3.77 12.82 -31.00
CA LYS A 447 3.07 12.21 -29.86
C LYS A 447 4.07 11.57 -28.90
N ASP A 448 3.91 11.83 -27.60
CA ASP A 448 4.82 11.34 -26.55
C ASP A 448 4.94 9.80 -26.59
N PRO A 449 6.10 9.22 -26.93
CA PRO A 449 6.28 7.76 -27.00
C PRO A 449 5.95 7.08 -25.66
N GLN A 450 5.99 7.80 -24.53
CA GLN A 450 5.57 7.27 -23.24
C GLN A 450 4.09 6.88 -23.20
N SER A 451 3.22 7.64 -23.88
CA SER A 451 1.79 7.38 -23.91
C SER A 451 1.47 6.07 -24.64
N LEU A 452 2.22 5.70 -25.69
CA LEU A 452 2.07 4.38 -26.33
C LEU A 452 2.43 3.23 -25.38
N ILE A 453 3.54 3.36 -24.65
CA ILE A 453 3.96 2.36 -23.66
C ILE A 453 2.89 2.22 -22.56
N ASN A 454 2.36 3.35 -22.09
CA ASN A 454 1.30 3.37 -21.10
C ASN A 454 0.02 2.66 -21.62
N ASN A 455 -0.41 2.94 -22.86
CA ASN A 455 -1.60 2.31 -23.44
C ASN A 455 -1.44 0.79 -23.56
N ILE A 456 -0.26 0.31 -23.98
CA ILE A 456 0.04 -1.11 -24.05
C ILE A 456 -0.06 -1.74 -22.66
N GLN A 457 0.46 -1.08 -21.61
CA GLN A 457 0.35 -1.58 -20.24
C GLN A 457 -1.10 -1.68 -19.78
N VAL A 458 -1.92 -0.64 -20.01
CA VAL A 458 -3.33 -0.69 -19.57
C VAL A 458 -4.12 -1.76 -20.34
N CYS A 459 -3.81 -1.98 -21.62
CA CYS A 459 -4.36 -3.08 -22.42
C CYS A 459 -3.88 -4.48 -21.97
N SER A 460 -2.68 -4.60 -21.40
CA SER A 460 -2.08 -5.89 -21.02
C SER A 460 -2.65 -6.44 -19.70
N ILE A 461 -3.37 -5.62 -18.94
CA ILE A 461 -4.03 -6.00 -17.69
C ILE A 461 -4.98 -7.16 -17.97
N ARG A 462 -4.58 -8.35 -17.52
CA ARG A 462 -5.40 -9.56 -17.62
C ARG A 462 -6.60 -9.44 -16.69
N THR A 463 -7.78 -9.28 -17.28
CA THR A 463 -9.09 -9.36 -16.62
C THR A 463 -9.42 -10.78 -16.21
#